data_AF-A0A397A1L8-F1
#
_entry.id   AF-A0A397A1L8-F1
#
_cell.length_a   1.000
_cell.length_b   1.000
_cell.length_c   1.000
_cell.angle_alpha   90.00
_cell.angle_beta   90.00
_cell.angle_gamma   90.00
#
_symmetry.space_group_name_H-M   'P 1'
#
loop_
_entity.id
_entity.type
_entity.pdbx_description
1 polymer ?
#
loop_
_entity_poly.entity_id
_entity_poly.type
_entity_poly.pdbx_seq_one_letter_code
_entity_poly.pdbx_strand_id
1 'polypeptide(L)'
;MVLNVTAMIGRLQDRAVSDEVFLQECLNQYGHAAERLNDTCDSSSPIIDHVLQESGDEGFRVMMNFTAAEFQVLWDIIQVQLTARWTEGRGSRSKTSPKDALFMTLTVLKHY
;
A
#
# COMPACT_ATOMS: atom_id res chain seq x y z
N MET A 1 27.25 -34.06 28.74
CA MET A 1 26.06 -33.20 28.89
C MET A 1 24.93 -33.84 28.10
N VAL A 2 23.96 -34.47 28.74
CA VAL A 2 22.85 -35.14 28.05
C VAL A 2 21.78 -34.10 27.74
N LEU A 3 21.47 -33.93 26.45
CA LEU A 3 20.47 -32.98 25.99
C LEU A 3 19.08 -33.58 26.21
N ASN A 4 18.31 -33.03 27.15
CA ASN A 4 16.93 -33.47 27.38
C ASN A 4 16.01 -32.82 26.35
N VAL A 5 15.81 -33.52 25.23
CA VAL A 5 14.98 -33.10 24.10
C VAL A 5 13.53 -32.83 24.52
N THR A 6 12.97 -33.65 25.42
CA THR A 6 11.59 -33.46 25.91
C THR A 6 11.44 -32.15 26.68
N ALA A 7 12.40 -31.81 27.54
CA ALA A 7 12.41 -30.54 28.25
C ALA A 7 12.69 -29.33 27.34
N MET A 8 13.30 -29.54 26.17
CA MET A 8 13.48 -28.50 25.15
C MET A 8 12.18 -28.26 24.38
N ILE A 9 11.48 -29.33 23.99
CA ILE A 9 10.18 -29.26 23.31
C ILE A 9 9.15 -28.57 24.19
N GLY A 10 9.06 -28.92 25.48
CA GLY A 10 8.14 -28.25 26.41
C GLY A 10 8.38 -26.74 26.49
N ARG A 11 9.64 -26.31 26.59
CA ARG A 11 10.00 -24.88 26.61
C ARG A 11 9.66 -24.15 25.31
N LEU A 12 9.77 -24.82 24.16
CA LEU A 12 9.38 -24.23 22.88
C LEU A 12 7.85 -24.09 22.78
N GLN A 13 7.09 -25.06 23.30
CA GLN A 13 5.63 -24.99 23.35
C GLN A 13 5.16 -23.86 24.27
N ASP A 14 5.72 -23.77 25.49
CA ASP A 14 5.40 -22.69 26.43
C ASP A 14 5.71 -21.32 25.82
N ARG A 15 6.82 -21.20 25.09
CA ARG A 15 7.18 -19.95 24.41
C ARG A 15 6.25 -19.63 23.25
N ALA A 16 5.87 -20.61 22.44
CA ALA A 16 4.91 -20.40 21.35
C ALA A 16 3.56 -19.89 21.87
N VAL A 17 3.06 -20.48 22.97
CA VAL A 17 1.81 -20.04 23.62
C VAL A 17 1.95 -18.61 24.17
N SER A 18 3.08 -18.31 24.83
CA SER A 18 3.34 -16.96 25.33
C SER A 18 3.44 -15.92 24.21
N ASP A 19 4.11 -16.26 23.11
CA ASP A 19 4.27 -15.38 21.95
C ASP A 19 2.91 -15.15 21.27
N GLU A 20 2.06 -16.17 21.16
CA GLU A 20 0.70 -16.03 20.63
C GLU A 20 -0.17 -15.09 21.47
N VAL A 21 -0.16 -15.24 22.79
CA VAL A 21 -0.89 -14.35 23.71
C VAL A 21 -0.38 -12.91 23.59
N PHE A 22 0.94 -12.72 23.54
CA PHE A 22 1.54 -11.40 23.38
C PHE A 22 1.16 -10.75 22.06
N LEU A 23 1.21 -11.49 20.95
CA LEU A 23 0.81 -10.99 19.63
C LEU A 23 -0.68 -10.64 19.59
N GLN A 24 -1.54 -11.43 20.24
CA GLN A 24 -2.97 -11.15 20.33
C GLN A 24 -3.25 -9.86 21.12
N GLU A 25 -2.54 -9.63 22.22
CA GLU A 25 -2.65 -8.40 23.01
C GLU A 25 -2.14 -7.18 22.21
N CYS A 26 -1.03 -7.34 21.50
CA CYS A 26 -0.53 -6.31 20.58
C CYS A 26 -1.54 -6.00 19.47
N LEU A 27 -2.18 -7.01 18.88
CA LEU A 27 -3.20 -6.83 17.86
C LEU A 27 -4.45 -6.14 18.43
N ASN A 28 -4.88 -6.48 19.65
CA ASN A 28 -6.00 -5.77 20.27
C ASN A 28 -5.66 -4.31 20.57
N GLN A 29 -4.43 -4.01 20.98
CA GLN A 29 -4.00 -2.66 21.33
C GLN A 29 -3.77 -1.77 20.10
N TYR A 30 -3.18 -2.32 19.03
CA TYR A 30 -2.73 -1.55 17.86
C TYR A 30 -3.47 -1.89 16.57
N GLY A 31 -4.31 -2.92 16.55
CA GLY A 31 -5.03 -3.40 15.37
C GLY A 31 -5.90 -2.32 14.73
N HIS A 32 -6.65 -1.58 15.55
CA HIS A 32 -7.45 -0.45 15.04
C HIS A 32 -6.63 0.68 14.40
N ALA A 33 -5.40 0.90 14.87
CA ALA A 33 -4.50 1.86 14.23
C ALA A 33 -3.97 1.32 12.88
N ALA A 34 -3.76 0.01 12.77
CA ALA A 34 -3.37 -0.66 11.54
C ALA A 34 -4.53 -0.72 10.52
N GLU A 35 -5.76 -0.98 10.97
CA GLU A 35 -6.99 -0.99 10.14
C GLU A 35 -7.30 0.40 9.57
N ARG A 36 -7.22 1.46 10.39
CA ARG A 36 -7.41 2.85 9.91
C ARG A 36 -6.41 3.27 8.82
N LEU A 37 -5.21 2.70 8.80
CA LEU A 37 -4.25 2.92 7.73
C LEU A 37 -4.59 2.14 6.46
N ASN A 38 -5.34 1.05 6.58
CA ASN A 38 -5.75 0.18 5.48
C ASN A 38 -7.09 0.60 4.87
N ASP A 39 -7.99 1.21 5.66
CA ASP A 39 -9.36 1.63 5.28
C ASP A 39 -9.44 2.89 4.40
N THR A 40 -8.34 3.42 3.88
CA THR A 40 -8.35 4.78 3.29
C THR A 40 -8.70 4.88 1.81
N CYS A 41 -9.08 3.81 1.11
CA CYS A 41 -9.80 4.01 -0.15
C CYS A 41 -10.52 2.76 -0.68
N ASP A 42 -11.84 2.87 -0.88
CA ASP A 42 -12.62 1.88 -1.65
C ASP A 42 -12.19 1.83 -3.13
N SER A 43 -11.49 2.86 -3.61
CA SER A 43 -10.89 2.90 -4.95
C SER A 43 -9.37 2.70 -4.92
N SER A 44 -8.83 1.99 -5.91
CA SER A 44 -7.38 1.88 -6.09
C SER A 44 -6.70 3.21 -6.46
N SER A 45 -7.46 4.23 -6.89
CA SER A 45 -6.93 5.51 -7.40
C SER A 45 -7.93 6.69 -7.24
N PRO A 46 -8.19 7.16 -6.01
CA PRO A 46 -9.19 8.20 -5.74
C PRO A 46 -8.93 9.55 -6.42
N ILE A 47 -7.67 9.92 -6.67
CA ILE A 47 -7.36 11.22 -7.27
C ILE A 47 -7.76 11.21 -8.74
N ILE A 48 -7.41 10.14 -9.46
CA ILE A 48 -7.80 9.96 -10.86
C ILE A 48 -9.32 9.89 -10.99
N ASP A 49 -9.99 9.16 -10.10
CA ASP A 49 -11.44 9.03 -10.14
C ASP A 49 -12.14 10.38 -9.94
N HIS A 50 -11.65 11.18 -8.99
CA HIS A 50 -12.16 12.54 -8.75
C HIS A 50 -11.99 13.44 -9.97
N VAL A 51 -10.84 13.39 -10.62
CA VAL A 51 -10.57 14.13 -11.86
C VAL A 51 -11.54 13.74 -12.97
N LEU A 52 -11.74 12.43 -13.17
CA LEU A 52 -12.67 11.92 -14.18
C LEU A 52 -14.13 12.29 -13.85
N GLN A 53 -14.50 12.31 -12.57
CA GLN A 53 -15.83 12.71 -12.13
C GLN A 53 -16.10 14.20 -12.34
N GLU A 54 -15.14 15.07 -12.03
CA GLU A 54 -15.32 16.52 -12.12
C GLU A 54 -15.15 17.07 -13.54
N SER A 55 -14.14 16.58 -14.26
CA SER A 55 -13.68 17.20 -15.51
C SER A 55 -13.74 16.24 -16.71
N GLY A 56 -14.11 14.98 -16.50
CA GLY A 56 -14.17 13.98 -17.55
C GLY A 56 -12.81 13.69 -18.21
N ASP A 57 -12.86 13.01 -19.36
CA ASP A 57 -11.66 12.65 -20.12
C ASP A 57 -10.94 13.88 -20.71
N GLU A 58 -11.67 14.96 -21.01
CA GLU A 58 -11.05 16.19 -21.50
C GLU A 58 -10.23 16.89 -20.40
N GLY A 59 -10.70 16.92 -19.15
CA GLY A 59 -9.91 17.43 -18.03
C GLY A 59 -8.64 16.63 -17.79
N PHE A 60 -8.76 15.31 -17.89
CA PHE A 60 -7.62 14.40 -17.82
C PHE A 60 -6.58 14.71 -18.91
N ARG A 61 -7.03 14.89 -20.16
CA ARG A 61 -6.15 15.23 -21.30
C ARG A 61 -5.54 16.62 -21.17
N VAL A 62 -6.28 17.60 -20.65
CA VAL A 62 -5.75 18.95 -20.37
C VAL A 62 -4.66 18.93 -19.31
N MET A 63 -4.69 18.01 -18.34
CA MET A 63 -3.66 17.96 -17.29
C MET A 63 -2.37 17.28 -17.73
N MET A 64 -2.40 16.32 -18.66
CA MET A 64 -1.25 15.45 -18.91
C MET A 64 -0.99 15.12 -20.39
N ASN A 65 -1.75 15.71 -21.32
CA ASN A 65 -1.70 15.49 -22.77
C ASN A 65 -2.05 14.06 -23.23
N PHE A 66 -2.32 13.14 -22.31
CA PHE A 66 -2.78 11.78 -22.58
C PHE A 66 -4.27 11.66 -22.32
N THR A 67 -4.95 10.84 -23.11
CA THR A 67 -6.27 10.30 -22.75
C THR A 67 -6.16 9.35 -21.56
N ALA A 68 -7.28 9.08 -20.88
CA ALA A 68 -7.31 8.09 -19.81
C ALA A 68 -6.83 6.70 -20.28
N ALA A 69 -7.12 6.33 -21.53
CA ALA A 69 -6.69 5.07 -22.13
C ALA A 69 -5.16 5.00 -22.34
N GLU A 70 -4.55 6.07 -22.86
CA GLU A 70 -3.09 6.13 -23.05
C GLU A 70 -2.35 6.09 -21.71
N PHE A 71 -2.88 6.75 -20.68
CA PHE A 71 -2.35 6.64 -19.34
C PHE A 71 -2.45 5.21 -18.79
N GLN A 72 -3.56 4.51 -19.04
CA GLN A 72 -3.72 3.12 -18.61
C GLN A 72 -2.64 2.23 -19.24
N VAL A 73 -2.32 2.43 -20.52
CA VAL A 73 -1.22 1.70 -21.18
C VAL A 73 0.13 1.97 -20.50
N LEU A 74 0.43 3.23 -20.16
CA LEU A 74 1.65 3.58 -19.41
C LEU A 74 1.67 2.93 -18.03
N TRP A 75 0.54 2.97 -17.33
CA TRP A 75 0.38 2.35 -16.02
C TRP A 75 0.63 0.83 -16.09
N ASP A 76 0.06 0.13 -17.06
CA ASP A 76 0.22 -1.32 -17.21
C ASP A 76 1.68 -1.73 -17.41
N ILE A 77 2.49 -0.89 -18.07
CA ILE A 77 3.92 -1.13 -18.27
C ILE A 77 4.69 -1.06 -16.94
N ILE A 78 4.34 -0.12 -16.06
CA ILE A 78 5.15 0.19 -14.86
C ILE A 78 4.54 -0.32 -13.55
N GLN A 79 3.26 -0.70 -13.54
CA GLN A 79 2.48 -1.05 -12.35
C GLN A 79 3.20 -2.04 -11.45
N VAL A 80 3.78 -3.09 -12.05
CA VAL A 80 4.45 -4.17 -11.30
C VAL A 80 5.64 -3.61 -10.52
N GLN A 81 6.49 -2.81 -11.18
CA GLN A 81 7.70 -2.29 -10.56
C GLN A 81 7.39 -1.20 -9.55
N LEU A 82 6.46 -0.30 -9.89
CA LEU A 82 6.12 0.82 -9.01
C LEU A 82 5.40 0.32 -7.76
N THR A 83 4.41 -0.57 -7.90
CA THR A 83 3.67 -1.11 -6.75
C THR A 83 4.57 -1.93 -5.83
N ALA A 84 5.49 -2.73 -6.38
CA ALA A 84 6.41 -3.54 -5.58
C ALA A 84 7.35 -2.71 -4.70
N ARG A 85 7.70 -1.50 -5.13
CA ARG A 85 8.63 -0.60 -4.44
C ARG A 85 7.93 0.56 -3.71
N TRP A 86 6.63 0.77 -3.91
CA TRP A 86 5.89 1.92 -3.39
C TRP A 86 5.87 2.01 -1.86
N THR A 87 5.80 0.86 -1.20
CA THR A 87 5.80 0.76 0.27
C THR A 87 7.18 0.40 0.82
N GLU A 88 8.20 0.34 -0.04
CA GLU A 88 9.56 0.06 0.39
C GLU A 88 10.19 1.34 0.94
N GLY A 89 10.56 1.31 2.22
CA GLY A 89 11.17 2.47 2.88
C GLY A 89 10.99 2.43 4.39
N ARG A 90 11.49 3.46 5.05
CA ARG A 90 11.25 3.72 6.48
C ARG A 90 10.18 4.78 6.63
N GLY A 91 9.20 4.54 7.50
CA GLY A 91 8.15 5.50 7.81
C GLY A 91 6.75 4.93 7.60
N SER A 92 5.75 5.80 7.73
CA SER A 92 4.36 5.45 7.44
C SER A 92 4.18 5.14 5.96
N ARG A 93 3.28 4.20 5.65
CA ARG A 93 2.80 3.97 4.29
C ARG A 93 2.24 5.28 3.71
N SER A 94 2.45 5.47 2.41
CA SER A 94 1.85 6.59 1.69
C SER A 94 0.33 6.44 1.66
N LYS A 95 -0.39 7.56 1.84
CA LYS A 95 -1.85 7.64 1.68
C LYS A 95 -2.27 7.75 0.21
N THR A 96 -1.31 8.04 -0.67
CA THR A 96 -1.52 8.15 -2.10
C THR A 96 -1.21 6.81 -2.75
N SER A 97 -2.09 6.35 -3.64
CA SER A 97 -1.83 5.14 -4.42
C SER A 97 -0.64 5.35 -5.38
N PRO A 98 0.10 4.29 -5.75
CA PRO A 98 1.18 4.43 -6.72
C PRO A 98 0.68 4.94 -8.09
N LYS A 99 -0.56 4.62 -8.47
CA LYS A 99 -1.19 5.08 -9.72
C LYS A 99 -1.50 6.59 -9.68
N ASP A 100 -2.08 7.07 -8.59
CA ASP A 100 -2.32 8.51 -8.39
C ASP A 100 -1.00 9.28 -8.32
N ALA A 101 0.03 8.72 -7.68
CA ALA A 101 1.33 9.35 -7.60
C ALA A 101 1.99 9.51 -8.98
N LEU A 102 1.89 8.48 -9.84
CA LEU A 102 2.33 8.57 -11.22
C LEU A 102 1.57 9.68 -11.97
N PHE A 103 0.24 9.69 -11.86
CA PHE A 103 -0.61 10.70 -12.47
C PHE A 103 -0.21 12.12 -12.06
N MET A 104 -0.05 12.38 -10.76
CA MET A 104 0.36 13.69 -10.25
C MET A 104 1.76 14.08 -10.76
N THR A 105 2.69 13.13 -10.81
CA THR A 105 4.06 13.37 -11.29
C THR A 105 4.05 13.77 -12.77
N LEU A 106 3.33 13.03 -13.63
CA LEU A 106 3.22 13.34 -15.05
C LEU A 106 2.54 14.70 -15.30
N THR A 107 1.53 15.02 -14.50
CA THR A 107 0.84 16.34 -14.55
C THR A 107 1.81 17.48 -14.26
N VAL A 108 2.69 17.34 -13.26
CA VAL A 108 3.72 18.35 -12.97
C VAL A 108 4.76 18.41 -14.08
N LEU A 109 5.22 17.26 -14.58
CA LEU A 109 6.23 17.19 -15.64
C LEU A 109 5.78 17.76 -16.97
N LYS A 110 4.47 17.83 -17.25
CA LYS A 110 3.93 18.52 -18.43
C LYS A 110 4.40 19.98 -18.53
N HIS A 111 4.68 20.63 -17.41
CA HIS A 111 5.02 22.06 -17.34
C HIS A 111 6.53 22.34 -17.41
N TYR A 112 7.36 21.30 -17.49
CA TYR A 112 8.81 21.38 -17.65
C TYR A 112 9.22 21.07 -19.09
#